data_AF-T1EV86-F1
#
_entry.id   AF-T1EV86-F1
#
_cell.length_a   1.000
_cell.length_b   1.000
_cell.length_c   1.000
_cell.angle_alpha   90.00
_cell.angle_beta   90.00
_cell.angle_gamma   90.00
#
_symmetry.space_group_name_H-M   'P 1'
#
loop_
_entity.id
_entity.type
_entity.pdbx_description
1 polymer ?
#
loop_
_entity_poly.entity_id
_entity_poly.type
_entity_poly.pdbx_seq_one_letter_code
_entity_poly.pdbx_strand_id
1 'polypeptide(L)'
;MDKLNILDDDDDEENKDQKLYLQQLEQVLHAASNENKVICLLGDFNIDLSTANNDVSKKNLLHLATSCNLTPNISISTRISTKKSSIIDNIFVNHSEKISLNGVIISELSDHLPVFATLHNSDINQTSKIDIAESSGMKFLFSLNLLSILNNKLLETDWNLVLDCDNVDLAFKRFINVFQQCFYQCCLTNSMKQKNDKEAIMDIR
;
A
#
# COMPACT_ATOMS: atom_id res chain seq x y z
N MET A 1 26.85 47.30 8.74
CA MET A 1 27.26 45.96 9.24
C MET A 1 26.22 45.01 8.69
N ASP A 2 26.53 44.49 7.51
CA ASP A 2 25.66 43.65 6.72
C ASP A 2 25.49 42.30 7.44
N LYS A 3 24.25 41.95 7.76
CA LYS A 3 23.93 40.58 8.14
C LYS A 3 23.81 39.80 6.83
N LEU A 4 24.80 38.96 6.57
CA LEU A 4 24.77 37.92 5.55
C LEU A 4 23.45 37.15 5.66
N ASN A 5 22.69 37.14 4.57
CA ASN A 5 21.71 36.09 4.32
C ASN A 5 22.49 34.79 4.14
N ILE A 6 22.39 33.90 5.12
CA ILE A 6 22.59 32.47 4.89
C ILE A 6 21.26 32.03 4.28
N LEU A 7 21.24 31.92 2.96
CA LEU A 7 20.20 31.15 2.27
C LEU A 7 20.54 29.69 2.56
N ASP A 8 19.59 28.98 3.17
CA ASP A 8 19.67 27.56 3.44
C ASP A 8 19.72 26.82 2.08
N ASP A 9 20.84 26.15 1.80
CA ASP A 9 21.09 25.38 0.57
C ASP A 9 20.21 24.10 0.47
N ASP A 10 19.43 23.77 1.51
CA ASP A 10 18.60 22.55 1.58
C ASP A 10 17.29 22.65 0.76
N ASP A 11 16.76 23.86 0.52
CA ASP A 11 15.50 24.07 -0.22
C ASP A 11 15.62 23.79 -1.74
N ASP A 12 16.84 23.82 -2.30
CA ASP A 12 17.09 23.63 -3.74
C ASP A 12 17.21 22.14 -4.13
N GLU A 13 17.62 21.24 -3.23
CA GLU A 13 17.76 19.80 -3.50
C GLU A 13 16.40 19.07 -3.44
N GLU A 14 15.58 19.33 -2.41
CA GLU A 14 14.25 18.69 -2.26
C GLU A 14 13.33 19.04 -3.43
N ASN A 15 13.44 20.26 -3.95
CA ASN A 15 12.70 20.73 -5.11
C ASN A 15 13.13 20.03 -6.42
N LYS A 16 14.40 19.62 -6.52
CA LYS A 16 14.94 18.94 -7.70
C LYS A 16 14.43 17.50 -7.82
N ASP A 17 14.42 16.76 -6.72
CA ASP A 17 13.96 15.36 -6.70
C ASP A 17 12.45 15.28 -6.95
N GLN A 18 11.68 16.18 -6.34
CA GLN A 18 10.24 16.25 -6.57
C GLN A 18 9.90 16.61 -8.02
N LYS A 19 10.67 17.52 -8.63
CA LYS A 19 10.52 17.86 -10.05
C LYS A 19 10.86 16.68 -10.95
N LEU A 20 11.94 15.96 -10.66
CA LEU A 20 12.32 14.76 -11.41
C LEU A 20 11.24 13.67 -11.31
N TYR A 21 10.68 13.46 -10.12
CA TYR A 21 9.57 12.55 -9.89
C TYR A 21 8.35 12.90 -10.77
N LEU A 22 7.92 14.17 -10.77
CA LEU A 22 6.77 14.61 -11.59
C LEU A 22 7.03 14.45 -13.10
N GLN A 23 8.26 14.69 -13.55
CA GLN A 23 8.65 14.47 -14.96
C GLN A 23 8.59 13.00 -15.36
N GLN A 24 9.03 12.09 -14.49
CA GLN A 24 8.94 10.65 -14.73
C GLN A 24 7.48 10.18 -14.72
N LEU A 25 6.69 10.68 -13.76
CA LEU A 25 5.26 10.39 -13.68
C LEU A 25 4.52 10.86 -14.94
N GLU A 26 4.86 12.04 -15.46
CA GLU A 26 4.29 12.59 -16.71
C GLU A 26 4.52 11.65 -17.90
N GLN A 27 5.73 11.13 -18.07
CA GLN A 27 6.04 10.18 -19.15
C GLN A 27 5.19 8.90 -19.06
N VAL A 28 5.03 8.35 -17.86
CA VAL A 28 4.23 7.14 -17.63
C VAL A 28 2.75 7.41 -17.87
N LEU A 29 2.23 8.52 -17.37
CA LEU A 29 0.82 8.88 -17.53
C LEU A 29 0.46 9.16 -18.98
N HIS A 30 1.29 9.86 -19.74
CA HIS A 30 1.05 10.05 -21.17
C HIS A 30 1.03 8.74 -21.94
N ALA A 31 1.95 7.81 -21.65
CA ALA A 31 1.92 6.49 -22.26
C ALA A 31 0.62 5.75 -21.94
N ALA A 32 0.20 5.75 -20.67
CA ALA A 32 -1.03 5.08 -20.21
C ALA A 32 -2.30 5.72 -20.79
N SER A 33 -2.39 7.06 -20.84
CA SER A 33 -3.53 7.80 -21.38
C SER A 33 -3.77 7.54 -22.86
N ASN A 34 -2.71 7.23 -23.62
CA ASN A 34 -2.82 6.88 -25.03
C ASN A 34 -3.44 5.48 -25.26
N GLU A 35 -3.54 4.63 -24.23
CA GLU A 35 -4.12 3.29 -24.37
C GLU A 35 -5.66 3.27 -24.34
N ASN A 36 -6.32 4.41 -24.07
CA ASN A 36 -7.77 4.52 -23.94
C ASN A 36 -8.38 3.51 -22.95
N LYS A 37 -7.73 3.35 -21.80
CA LYS A 37 -8.13 2.44 -20.71
C LYS A 37 -8.57 3.21 -19.46
N VAL A 38 -9.23 2.49 -18.54
CA VAL A 38 -9.42 2.97 -17.18
C VAL A 38 -8.06 3.03 -16.47
N ILE A 39 -7.71 4.19 -15.94
CA ILE A 39 -6.46 4.47 -15.23
C ILE A 39 -6.80 4.73 -13.78
N CYS A 40 -6.07 4.07 -12.88
CA CYS A 40 -6.08 4.32 -11.46
C CYS A 40 -4.64 4.57 -11.01
N LEU A 41 -4.34 5.79 -10.60
CA LEU A 41 -3.05 6.19 -10.06
C LEU A 41 -3.19 6.34 -8.54
N LEU A 42 -2.42 5.58 -7.77
CA LEU A 42 -2.57 5.46 -6.33
C LEU A 42 -1.20 5.43 -5.65
N GLY A 43 -1.08 6.09 -4.50
CA GLY A 43 0.15 6.09 -3.72
C GLY A 43 0.28 7.26 -2.76
N ASP A 44 1.40 7.27 -2.05
CA ASP A 44 1.92 8.41 -1.27
C ASP A 44 2.74 9.31 -2.20
N PHE A 45 2.24 10.51 -2.46
CA PHE A 45 2.91 11.49 -3.33
C PHE A 45 3.83 12.42 -2.55
N ASN A 46 3.78 12.41 -1.21
CA ASN A 46 4.41 13.40 -0.34
C ASN A 46 4.13 14.87 -0.76
N ILE A 47 2.99 15.12 -1.41
CA ILE A 47 2.52 16.44 -1.85
C ILE A 47 1.17 16.70 -1.18
N ASP A 48 1.12 17.69 -0.28
CA ASP A 48 -0.11 17.97 0.47
C ASP A 48 -1.17 18.64 -0.42
N LEU A 49 -2.27 17.93 -0.66
CA LEU A 49 -3.41 18.39 -1.46
C LEU A 49 -4.41 19.23 -0.66
N SER A 50 -4.18 19.45 0.65
CA SER A 50 -5.04 20.26 1.52
C SER A 50 -5.30 21.65 0.92
N THR A 51 -6.50 22.19 1.10
CA THR A 51 -6.89 23.51 0.55
C THR A 51 -6.02 24.65 1.06
N ALA A 52 -5.50 24.53 2.29
CA ALA A 52 -4.58 25.48 2.89
C ALA A 52 -3.19 25.50 2.23
N ASN A 53 -2.79 24.40 1.56
CA ASN A 53 -1.52 24.33 0.86
C ASN A 53 -1.57 25.09 -0.49
N ASN A 54 -0.62 25.99 -0.69
CA ASN A 54 -0.46 26.81 -1.90
C ASN A 54 0.81 26.48 -2.71
N ASP A 55 1.53 25.42 -2.34
CA ASP A 55 2.79 25.01 -2.98
C ASP A 55 2.65 24.78 -4.48
N VAL A 56 3.74 25.07 -5.20
CA VAL A 56 3.84 24.87 -6.64
C VAL A 56 3.70 23.39 -7.00
N SER A 57 4.24 22.49 -6.19
CA SER A 57 4.20 21.04 -6.42
C SER A 57 2.79 20.47 -6.39
N LYS A 58 1.92 20.97 -5.51
CA LYS A 58 0.48 20.66 -5.52
C LYS A 58 -0.16 21.08 -6.84
N LYS A 59 0.12 22.29 -7.31
CA LYS A 59 -0.42 22.81 -8.57
C LYS A 59 0.06 21.98 -9.77
N ASN A 60 1.34 21.62 -9.79
CA ASN A 60 1.93 20.81 -10.85
C ASN A 60 1.34 19.41 -10.89
N LEU A 61 1.22 18.73 -9.74
CA LEU A 61 0.60 17.41 -9.65
C LEU A 61 -0.86 17.44 -10.12
N LEU A 62 -1.66 18.40 -9.65
CA LEU A 62 -3.06 18.54 -10.07
C LEU A 62 -3.18 18.89 -11.56
N HIS A 63 -2.28 19.72 -12.10
CA HIS A 63 -2.26 20.05 -13.52
C HIS A 63 -1.93 18.82 -14.37
N LEU A 64 -0.90 18.06 -14.01
CA LEU A 64 -0.54 16.81 -14.67
C LEU A 64 -1.70 15.81 -14.64
N ALA A 65 -2.29 15.59 -13.47
CA ALA A 65 -3.45 14.70 -13.33
C ALA A 65 -4.61 15.15 -14.25
N THR A 66 -4.96 16.44 -14.21
CA THR A 66 -6.03 17.00 -15.05
C THR A 66 -5.74 16.83 -16.54
N SER A 67 -4.48 16.99 -16.98
CA SER A 67 -4.10 16.80 -18.38
C SER A 67 -4.31 15.36 -18.88
N CYS A 68 -4.30 14.40 -17.97
CA CYS A 68 -4.54 12.98 -18.22
C CYS A 68 -5.98 12.55 -17.86
N ASN A 69 -6.89 13.51 -17.68
CA ASN A 69 -8.28 13.34 -17.22
C ASN A 69 -8.42 12.69 -15.83
N LEU A 70 -7.36 12.68 -15.02
CA LEU A 70 -7.34 12.08 -13.69
C LEU A 70 -7.85 13.07 -12.63
N THR A 71 -8.78 12.62 -11.79
CA THR A 71 -9.32 13.40 -10.66
C THR A 71 -8.95 12.78 -9.32
N PRO A 72 -8.51 13.57 -8.31
CA PRO A 72 -8.25 13.05 -6.96
C PRO A 72 -9.54 12.66 -6.25
N ASN A 73 -9.51 11.59 -5.46
CA ASN A 73 -10.70 11.04 -4.78
C ASN A 73 -10.59 11.00 -3.25
N ILE A 74 -9.46 11.39 -2.68
CA ILE A 74 -9.32 11.55 -1.23
C ILE A 74 -9.23 13.05 -0.89
N SER A 75 -10.12 13.51 -0.02
CA SER A 75 -10.25 14.93 0.36
C SER A 75 -10.10 15.20 1.86
N ILE A 76 -9.74 14.18 2.64
CA ILE A 76 -9.49 14.27 4.09
C ILE A 76 -8.07 13.81 4.39
N SER A 77 -7.54 14.23 5.54
CA SER A 77 -6.15 13.95 5.92
C SER A 77 -5.85 12.46 5.92
N THR A 78 -4.75 12.09 5.26
CA THR A 78 -4.25 10.72 5.14
C THR A 78 -3.02 10.50 5.99
N ARG A 79 -2.31 11.56 6.38
CA ARG A 79 -1.27 11.51 7.38
C ARG A 79 -1.64 12.40 8.55
N ILE A 80 -1.63 11.84 9.75
CA ILE A 80 -1.94 12.54 10.99
C ILE A 80 -0.79 12.36 11.97
N SER A 81 -0.17 13.48 12.33
CA SER A 81 0.82 13.56 13.40
C SER A 81 0.26 14.39 14.56
N THR A 82 0.99 14.46 15.67
CA THR A 82 0.60 15.29 16.84
C THR A 82 0.48 16.77 16.53
N LYS A 83 1.12 17.27 15.46
CA LYS A 83 1.20 18.71 15.12
C LYS A 83 0.57 19.09 13.79
N LYS A 84 0.45 18.15 12.85
CA LYS A 84 0.02 18.42 11.47
C LYS A 84 -0.84 17.28 10.94
N SER A 85 -1.81 17.63 10.10
CA SER A 85 -2.56 16.69 9.27
C SER A 85 -2.45 17.11 7.81
N SER A 86 -2.21 16.17 6.90
CA SER A 86 -2.00 16.44 5.47
C SER A 86 -2.66 15.38 4.59
N ILE A 87 -2.95 15.74 3.35
CA ILE A 87 -3.55 14.86 2.33
C ILE A 87 -2.46 14.52 1.31
N ILE A 88 -1.62 13.54 1.61
CA ILE A 88 -0.46 13.18 0.78
C ILE A 88 -0.63 11.83 0.07
N ASP A 89 -1.54 10.99 0.55
CA ASP A 89 -1.97 9.77 -0.11
C ASP A 89 -3.24 10.08 -0.91
N ASN A 90 -3.31 9.64 -2.17
CA ASN A 90 -4.52 9.84 -2.97
C ASN A 90 -4.77 8.70 -3.95
N ILE A 91 -6.00 8.68 -4.47
CA ILE A 91 -6.44 7.78 -5.53
C ILE A 91 -6.97 8.67 -6.66
N PHE A 92 -6.24 8.71 -7.76
CA PHE A 92 -6.57 9.45 -8.96
C PHE A 92 -7.19 8.51 -10.00
N VAL A 93 -8.35 8.85 -10.56
CA VAL A 93 -8.96 8.05 -11.63
C VAL A 93 -9.41 8.90 -12.81
N ASN A 94 -9.36 8.34 -14.01
CA ASN A 94 -9.86 9.01 -15.22
C ASN A 94 -11.37 8.79 -15.48
N HIS A 95 -12.00 7.96 -14.66
CA HIS A 95 -13.43 7.64 -14.70
C HIS A 95 -14.02 7.68 -13.28
N SER A 96 -14.19 8.88 -12.73
CA SER A 96 -14.70 9.06 -11.36
C SER A 96 -16.11 8.51 -11.17
N GLU A 97 -16.90 8.46 -12.25
CA GLU A 97 -18.24 7.83 -12.26
C GLU A 97 -18.20 6.32 -11.98
N LYS A 98 -17.04 5.67 -12.13
CA LYS A 98 -16.87 4.26 -11.77
C LYS A 98 -16.57 4.06 -10.28
N ILE A 99 -16.30 5.11 -9.51
CA ILE A 99 -16.09 4.99 -8.06
C ILE A 99 -17.45 5.01 -7.36
N SER A 100 -17.78 3.94 -6.65
CA SER A 100 -19.00 3.84 -5.84
C SER A 100 -18.81 4.30 -4.40
N LEU A 101 -17.61 4.14 -3.86
CA LEU A 101 -17.25 4.51 -2.50
C LEU A 101 -15.76 4.80 -2.43
N ASN A 102 -15.35 5.81 -1.68
CA ASN A 102 -13.96 6.08 -1.35
C ASN A 102 -13.84 6.63 0.07
N GLY A 103 -12.63 6.65 0.62
CA GLY A 103 -12.39 7.28 1.91
C GLY A 103 -11.07 6.87 2.56
N VAL A 104 -10.96 7.23 3.83
CA VAL A 104 -9.81 6.96 4.69
C VAL A 104 -10.28 6.13 5.87
N ILE A 105 -9.54 5.07 6.19
CA ILE A 105 -9.79 4.22 7.35
C ILE A 105 -8.98 4.77 8.52
N ILE A 106 -9.65 5.13 9.62
CA ILE A 106 -8.98 5.57 10.84
C ILE A 106 -8.32 4.36 11.49
N SER A 107 -7.01 4.47 11.73
CA SER A 107 -6.18 3.41 12.29
C SER A 107 -5.06 4.02 13.13
N GLU A 108 -4.66 3.33 14.20
CA GLU A 108 -3.53 3.72 15.05
C GLU A 108 -2.25 2.94 14.71
N LEU A 109 -2.23 2.23 13.58
CA LEU A 109 -1.10 1.39 13.16
C LEU A 109 0.11 2.20 12.69
N SER A 110 -0.11 3.41 12.18
CA SER A 110 0.88 4.28 11.55
C SER A 110 0.41 5.73 11.61
N ASP A 111 1.30 6.69 11.38
CA ASP A 111 0.92 8.09 11.12
C ASP A 111 0.23 8.26 9.75
N HIS A 112 0.42 7.31 8.83
CA HIS A 112 -0.38 7.18 7.61
C HIS A 112 -1.64 6.33 7.84
N LEU A 113 -2.77 6.85 7.36
CA LEU A 113 -4.07 6.24 7.39
C LEU A 113 -4.35 5.54 6.04
N PRO A 114 -4.83 4.28 6.04
CA PRO A 114 -5.17 3.59 4.81
C PRO A 114 -6.24 4.32 3.99
N VAL A 115 -5.97 4.53 2.70
CA VAL A 115 -6.94 5.06 1.72
C VAL A 115 -7.60 3.92 0.95
N PHE A 116 -8.87 4.07 0.58
CA PHE A 116 -9.58 3.07 -0.21
C PHE A 116 -10.52 3.71 -1.25
N ALA A 117 -10.77 2.95 -2.32
CA ALA A 117 -11.82 3.23 -3.29
C ALA A 117 -12.39 1.91 -3.85
N THR A 118 -13.69 1.88 -4.07
CA THR A 118 -14.41 0.77 -4.70
C THR A 118 -14.79 1.17 -6.11
N LEU A 119 -14.33 0.40 -7.10
CA LEU A 119 -14.63 0.61 -8.50
C LEU A 119 -15.73 -0.35 -8.95
N HIS A 120 -16.81 0.19 -9.51
CA HIS A 120 -17.82 -0.60 -10.21
C HIS A 120 -17.42 -0.74 -11.67
N ASN A 121 -17.30 -1.98 -12.14
CA ASN A 121 -17.13 -2.25 -13.56
C ASN A 121 -18.48 -2.67 -14.14
N SER A 122 -19.20 -1.71 -14.71
CA SER A 122 -20.50 -1.93 -15.38
C SER A 122 -20.41 -2.84 -16.60
N ASP A 123 -19.21 -3.08 -17.14
CA ASP A 123 -18.99 -3.94 -18.31
C ASP A 123 -18.81 -5.43 -17.94
N ILE A 124 -18.85 -5.78 -16.65
CA ILE A 124 -18.92 -7.18 -16.22
C ILE A 124 -20.39 -7.64 -16.25
N ASN A 125 -20.96 -7.70 -17.47
CA ASN A 125 -22.08 -8.59 -17.78
C ASN A 125 -21.59 -10.03 -18.01
N GLN A 126 -20.47 -10.40 -17.41
CA GLN A 126 -19.97 -11.76 -17.44
C GLN A 126 -20.57 -12.53 -16.28
N THR A 127 -21.74 -13.11 -16.57
CA THR A 127 -22.17 -14.41 -16.03
C THR A 127 -21.28 -15.55 -16.53
N SER A 128 -20.01 -15.31 -16.83
CA SER A 128 -19.05 -16.39 -16.68
C SER A 128 -19.08 -16.67 -15.19
N LYS A 129 -19.57 -17.85 -14.81
CA LYS A 129 -19.01 -18.50 -13.65
C LYS A 129 -17.51 -18.35 -13.86
N ILE A 130 -16.88 -17.44 -13.12
CA ILE A 130 -15.49 -17.63 -12.80
C ILE A 130 -15.59 -18.99 -12.10
N ASP A 131 -15.29 -20.05 -12.85
CA ASP A 131 -14.77 -21.25 -12.23
C ASP A 131 -13.52 -20.72 -11.55
N ILE A 132 -13.71 -20.21 -10.33
CA ILE A 132 -12.67 -20.13 -9.34
C ILE A 132 -12.40 -21.60 -9.16
N ALA A 133 -11.59 -22.18 -10.06
CA ALA A 133 -10.91 -23.43 -9.83
C ALA A 133 -10.35 -23.20 -8.44
N GLU A 134 -10.97 -23.84 -7.44
CA GLU A 134 -10.83 -23.44 -6.05
C GLU A 134 -9.35 -23.24 -5.84
N SER A 135 -8.94 -21.97 -5.76
CA SER A 135 -7.52 -21.68 -5.75
C SER A 135 -7.06 -22.43 -4.53
N SER A 136 -6.18 -23.40 -4.74
CA SER A 136 -5.56 -24.18 -3.67
C SER A 136 -4.59 -23.29 -2.89
N GLY A 137 -4.90 -21.99 -2.78
CA GLY A 137 -4.26 -21.01 -1.97
C GLY A 137 -4.42 -21.37 -0.51
N MET A 138 -3.39 -21.06 0.24
CA MET A 138 -3.36 -21.20 1.69
C MET A 138 -4.54 -20.45 2.30
N LYS A 139 -5.45 -21.20 2.95
CA LYS A 139 -6.58 -20.64 3.70
C LYS A 139 -6.14 -20.42 5.14
N PHE A 140 -6.27 -19.20 5.64
CA PHE A 140 -5.91 -18.82 7.00
C PHE A 140 -7.15 -18.63 7.88
N LEU A 141 -7.06 -18.99 9.16
CA LEU A 141 -8.10 -18.80 10.17
C LEU A 141 -7.62 -17.86 11.28
N PHE A 142 -8.51 -16.93 11.66
CA PHE A 142 -8.21 -15.85 12.60
C PHE A 142 -9.18 -15.87 13.79
N SER A 143 -9.13 -16.92 14.60
CA SER A 143 -9.88 -16.96 15.86
C SER A 143 -9.05 -16.39 17.00
N LEU A 144 -9.71 -15.87 18.05
CA LEU A 144 -9.03 -15.34 19.23
C LEU A 144 -8.06 -16.36 19.87
N ASN A 145 -8.43 -17.64 19.85
CA ASN A 145 -7.57 -18.72 20.34
C ASN A 145 -6.31 -18.88 19.48
N LEU A 146 -6.43 -18.90 18.15
CA LEU A 146 -5.29 -19.01 17.25
C LEU A 146 -4.36 -17.79 17.34
N LEU A 147 -4.94 -16.59 17.48
CA LEU A 147 -4.18 -15.37 17.70
C LEU A 147 -3.41 -15.41 19.04
N SER A 148 -4.02 -15.95 20.09
CA SER A 148 -3.33 -16.17 21.37
C SER A 148 -2.17 -17.17 21.24
N ILE A 149 -2.36 -18.27 20.51
CA ILE A 149 -1.28 -19.24 20.25
C ILE A 149 -0.15 -18.59 19.45
N LEU A 150 -0.48 -17.81 18.42
CA LEU A 150 0.51 -17.06 17.64
C LEU A 150 1.30 -16.10 18.52
N ASN A 151 0.62 -15.31 19.35
CA ASN A 151 1.27 -14.36 20.26
C ASN A 151 2.25 -15.07 21.21
N ASN A 152 1.83 -16.17 21.84
CA ASN A 152 2.72 -16.95 22.71
C ASN A 152 3.95 -17.46 21.95
N LYS A 153 3.75 -17.95 20.73
CA LYS A 153 4.85 -18.44 19.90
C LYS A 153 5.83 -17.35 19.50
N LEU A 154 5.34 -16.16 19.16
CA LEU A 154 6.18 -15.01 18.84
C LEU A 154 6.97 -14.53 20.08
N LEU A 155 6.38 -14.61 21.28
CA LEU A 155 7.06 -14.30 22.54
C LEU A 155 8.18 -15.29 22.89
N GLU A 156 7.98 -16.57 22.58
CA GLU A 156 8.97 -17.63 22.81
C GLU A 156 10.09 -17.67 21.75
N THR A 157 9.92 -16.96 20.64
CA THR A 157 10.87 -16.95 19.53
C THR A 157 12.10 -16.12 19.87
N ASP A 158 13.29 -16.63 19.54
CA ASP A 158 14.53 -15.87 19.67
C ASP A 158 14.66 -14.82 18.55
N TRP A 159 14.68 -13.55 18.93
CA TRP A 159 14.80 -12.41 18.03
C TRP A 159 16.21 -11.83 17.94
N ASN A 160 17.22 -12.41 18.61
CA ASN A 160 18.60 -11.89 18.59
C ASN A 160 19.14 -11.78 17.17
N LEU A 161 18.82 -12.73 16.27
CA LEU A 161 19.20 -12.66 14.86
C LEU A 161 18.64 -11.43 14.12
N VAL A 162 17.55 -10.85 14.60
CA VAL A 162 16.96 -9.61 14.07
C VAL A 162 17.52 -8.39 14.81
N LEU A 163 17.55 -8.44 16.14
CA LEU A 163 17.93 -7.31 17.00
C LEU A 163 19.42 -6.97 16.92
N ASP A 164 20.29 -7.97 16.71
CA ASP A 164 21.74 -7.80 16.60
C ASP A 164 22.20 -7.56 15.15
N CYS A 165 21.26 -7.31 14.23
CA CYS A 165 21.57 -7.11 12.82
C CYS A 165 21.69 -5.62 12.47
N ASP A 166 22.92 -5.17 12.19
CA ASP A 166 23.20 -3.77 11.84
C ASP A 166 22.53 -3.32 10.52
N ASN A 167 22.35 -4.25 9.58
CA ASN A 167 21.72 -3.94 8.31
C ASN A 167 20.18 -4.05 8.41
N VAL A 168 19.49 -2.92 8.25
CA VAL A 168 18.04 -2.80 8.40
C VAL A 168 17.26 -3.68 7.42
N ASP A 169 17.65 -3.71 6.14
CA ASP A 169 16.98 -4.53 5.13
C ASP A 169 17.07 -6.02 5.46
N LEU A 170 18.25 -6.46 5.89
CA LEU A 170 18.50 -7.84 6.30
C LEU A 170 17.76 -8.17 7.60
N ALA A 171 17.74 -7.26 8.56
CA ALA A 171 16.99 -7.41 9.81
C ALA A 171 15.50 -7.59 9.52
N PHE A 172 14.92 -6.74 8.66
CA PHE A 172 13.53 -6.85 8.23
C PHE A 172 13.25 -8.18 7.50
N LYS A 173 14.14 -8.59 6.59
CA LYS A 173 14.03 -9.89 5.90
C LYS A 173 14.05 -11.06 6.89
N ARG A 174 14.90 -11.02 7.91
CA ARG A 174 14.94 -12.04 8.97
C ARG A 174 13.65 -12.02 9.79
N PHE A 175 13.21 -10.84 10.22
CA PHE A 175 11.96 -10.66 10.95
C PHE A 175 10.77 -11.26 10.20
N ILE A 176 10.57 -10.87 8.94
CA ILE A 176 9.39 -11.30 8.19
C ILE A 176 9.38 -12.80 7.95
N ASN A 177 10.55 -13.41 7.72
CA ASN A 177 10.67 -14.86 7.56
C ASN A 177 10.26 -15.60 8.84
N VAL A 178 10.79 -15.18 9.99
CA VAL A 178 10.49 -15.81 11.29
C VAL A 178 9.01 -15.61 11.65
N PHE A 179 8.48 -14.39 11.46
CA PHE A 179 7.07 -14.09 11.68
C PHE A 179 6.16 -14.96 10.79
N GLN A 180 6.45 -15.04 9.48
CA GLN A 180 5.69 -15.86 8.54
C GLN A 180 5.68 -17.34 8.92
N GLN A 181 6.81 -17.88 9.37
CA GLN A 181 6.88 -19.26 9.83
C GLN A 181 5.95 -19.50 11.03
N CYS A 182 5.99 -18.63 12.03
CA CYS A 182 5.09 -18.72 13.18
C CYS A 182 3.63 -18.57 12.74
N PHE A 183 3.34 -17.59 11.90
CA PHE A 183 2.02 -17.30 11.37
C PHE A 183 1.43 -18.48 10.59
N TYR A 184 2.19 -19.09 9.68
CA TYR A 184 1.73 -20.26 8.91
C TYR A 184 1.49 -21.47 9.80
N GLN A 185 2.34 -21.70 10.79
CA GLN A 185 2.17 -22.82 11.72
C GLN A 185 0.92 -22.68 12.59
N CYS A 186 0.56 -21.45 12.97
CA CYS A 186 -0.58 -21.19 13.85
C CYS A 186 -1.90 -21.00 13.07
N CYS A 187 -1.87 -20.31 11.94
CA CYS A 187 -3.08 -19.79 11.30
C CYS A 187 -3.50 -20.56 10.03
N LEU A 188 -2.67 -21.45 9.48
CA LEU A 188 -3.01 -22.19 8.26
C LEU A 188 -4.03 -23.31 8.53
N THR A 189 -5.10 -23.37 7.73
CA THR A 189 -6.14 -24.40 7.88
C THR A 189 -5.68 -25.77 7.37
N ASN A 190 -6.04 -26.83 8.11
CA ASN A 190 -5.58 -28.20 7.88
C ASN A 190 -6.25 -28.92 6.69
N SER A 191 -6.97 -28.25 5.79
CA SER A 191 -7.60 -28.88 4.61
C SER A 191 -6.59 -29.58 3.67
N MET A 192 -5.29 -29.34 3.84
CA MET A 192 -4.21 -30.07 3.15
C MET A 192 -3.43 -31.06 4.02
N LYS A 193 -3.57 -31.09 5.36
CA LYS A 193 -2.89 -32.09 6.19
C LYS A 193 -3.38 -33.52 5.90
N GLN A 194 -4.65 -33.68 5.52
CA GLN A 194 -5.23 -35.01 5.24
C GLN A 194 -4.88 -35.59 3.86
N LYS A 195 -4.29 -34.81 2.95
CA LYS A 195 -3.94 -35.29 1.60
C LYS A 195 -2.58 -35.99 1.60
N ASN A 196 -1.62 -35.45 2.34
CA ASN A 196 -0.27 -36.00 2.44
C ASN A 196 -0.22 -37.35 3.20
N ASP A 197 -1.12 -37.55 4.18
CA ASP A 197 -1.18 -38.83 4.91
C ASP A 197 -1.82 -39.96 4.07
N LYS A 198 -2.61 -39.64 3.04
CA LYS A 198 -3.23 -40.65 2.16
C LYS A 198 -2.29 -41.11 1.04
N GLU A 199 -1.46 -40.23 0.50
CA GLU A 199 -0.45 -40.60 -0.51
C GLU A 199 0.66 -41.47 0.11
N ALA A 200 1.08 -41.19 1.36
CA ALA A 200 2.07 -42.00 2.07
C ALA A 200 1.61 -43.45 2.41
N ILE A 201 0.30 -43.71 2.44
CA ILE A 201 -0.26 -45.06 2.69
C ILE A 201 -0.45 -45.84 1.38
N MET A 202 -0.51 -45.18 0.22
CA MET A 202 -0.62 -45.86 -1.09
C MET A 202 0.74 -46.34 -1.64
N ASP A 203 1.86 -45.78 -1.20
CA ASP A 203 3.21 -46.18 -1.64
C ASP A 203 3.83 -47.36 -0.84
N ILE A 204 3.06 -48.03 0.02
CA ILE A 204 3.50 -49.23 0.78
C ILE A 204 2.63 -50.46 0.42
N ARG A 205 2.32 -50.67 -0.86
CA ARG A 205 1.74 -51.93 -1.36
C ARG A 205 2.45 -52.47 -2.58
#